data_AF-A0A7R9WYG3-F1
#
_entry.id   AF-A0A7R9WYG3-F1
#
_cell.length_a   1.000
_cell.length_b   1.000
_cell.length_c   1.000
_cell.angle_alpha   90.00
_cell.angle_beta   90.00
_cell.angle_gamma   90.00
#
_symmetry.space_group_name_H-M   'P 1'
#
loop_
_entity.id
_entity.type
_entity.pdbx_description
1 polymer ?
#
loop_
_entity_poly.entity_id
_entity_poly.type
_entity_poly.pdbx_seq_one_letter_code
_entity_poly.pdbx_strand_id
1 'polypeptide(L)'
;KGLGELQTYWLQIQGDGTHSTLSEGPENSSSHYLNDDAVQDTEDFFDSYKRASLIKWHSETLGMFLRKTIAWRELNSHLKDVKKADPAELDTLEREAVLGHATPSHCIDFPVIEGTVDANHVVLDDEVARQLNMYVREVASCYRAHPFHNFEHASHVLMSVTKLLSHMTHTEVSLDDPLTQFTLVLTALVHDIDHPGVSNQQLQTEGSSLASMYKTSFAERNSLDIAWKLLMRDSFKDLRRTIYTTKEEFDRFKQLLIHALLVTDIVDRDLQTARKKRWGTLFGTGSEDDSSTSSSLASMSHQDLSNHQKTAVLEHIIQVSDVAHTMQHWNVYRRWNSCFFKETHDAYNQGRSTQNPADNWYTGEIAFFDFYIIPLAHRLNQCPAFGASGKELLRYALNNRAEWLQKGKEVVRQLKRSEESPRR
;
A
#
# COMPACT_ATOMS: atom_id res chain seq x y z
N LYS A 1 17.97 -13.35 18.93
CA LYS A 1 17.32 -14.65 18.61
C LYS A 1 16.06 -14.77 19.47
N GLY A 2 14.92 -14.40 18.91
CA GLY A 2 13.60 -14.55 19.49
C GLY A 2 12.62 -14.49 18.32
N LEU A 3 11.76 -15.49 18.21
CA LEU A 3 10.65 -15.55 17.26
C LEU A 3 9.66 -14.46 17.69
N GLY A 4 9.90 -13.21 17.26
CA GLY A 4 8.90 -12.16 17.42
C GLY A 4 7.71 -12.52 16.56
N GLU A 5 6.61 -12.92 17.17
CA GLU A 5 5.32 -13.03 16.50
C GLU A 5 5.08 -11.74 15.70
N LEU A 6 4.51 -11.83 14.50
CA LEU A 6 3.91 -10.67 13.83
C LEU A 6 2.73 -10.19 14.70
N GLN A 7 3.03 -9.45 15.77
CA GLN A 7 2.01 -8.73 16.51
C GLN A 7 1.42 -7.67 15.58
N THR A 8 0.16 -7.87 15.24
CA THR A 8 -0.70 -6.88 14.59
C THR A 8 -1.15 -5.91 15.66
N TYR A 9 -0.56 -4.71 15.68
CA TYR A 9 -1.08 -3.64 16.52
C TYR A 9 -2.23 -2.98 15.79
N TRP A 10 -3.39 -2.96 16.43
CA TRP A 10 -4.40 -1.93 16.15
C TRP A 10 -3.90 -0.63 16.78
N LEU A 11 -4.17 0.50 16.14
CA LEU A 11 -4.11 1.80 16.80
C LEU A 11 -5.27 1.89 17.80
N GLN A 12 -5.10 1.28 18.98
CA GLN A 12 -5.87 1.65 20.15
C GLN A 12 -5.08 2.72 20.89
N ILE A 13 -5.58 3.95 20.87
CA ILE A 13 -5.03 5.03 21.69
C ILE A 13 -5.46 4.74 23.12
N GLN A 14 -4.49 4.45 24.00
CA GLN A 14 -4.73 4.49 25.44
C GLN A 14 -5.06 5.94 25.81
N GLY A 15 -6.31 6.20 26.16
CA GLY A 15 -6.69 7.46 26.80
C GLY A 15 -6.08 7.50 28.20
N ASP A 16 -5.33 8.56 28.50
CA ASP A 16 -4.89 8.87 29.87
C ASP A 16 -6.14 9.19 30.70
N GLY A 17 -6.70 8.16 31.33
CA GLY A 17 -7.79 8.27 32.28
C GLY A 17 -7.24 8.70 33.62
N THR A 18 -7.34 9.99 33.94
CA THR A 18 -7.23 10.48 35.31
C THR A 18 -8.28 9.77 36.18
N HIS A 19 -7.81 8.94 37.11
CA HIS A 19 -8.63 8.32 38.14
C HIS A 19 -9.35 9.41 38.96
N SER A 20 -10.69 9.50 38.85
CA SER A 20 -11.52 9.99 39.95
C SER A 20 -12.45 8.86 40.39
N THR A 21 -12.16 8.32 41.56
CA THR A 21 -13.03 7.44 42.34
C THR A 21 -14.37 8.11 42.61
N LEU A 22 -15.47 7.48 42.19
CA LEU A 22 -16.81 7.73 42.75
C LEU A 22 -17.53 6.42 43.03
N SER A 23 -18.06 6.37 44.25
CA SER A 23 -18.70 5.26 44.96
C SER A 23 -20.02 4.82 44.33
N GLU A 24 -20.32 3.53 44.48
CA GLU A 24 -21.62 2.91 44.21
C GLU A 24 -22.73 3.50 45.08
N GLY A 25 -23.93 3.64 44.48
CA GLY A 25 -25.21 3.96 45.12
C GLY A 25 -26.36 3.80 44.10
N PRO A 26 -27.57 3.39 44.51
CA PRO A 26 -28.39 2.44 43.76
C PRO A 26 -29.39 3.03 42.76
N GLU A 27 -29.86 2.13 41.89
CA GLU A 27 -30.85 2.27 40.82
C GLU A 27 -31.99 3.26 41.08
N ASN A 28 -32.21 4.17 40.11
CA ASN A 28 -33.54 4.68 39.86
C ASN A 28 -33.78 4.93 38.36
N SER A 29 -34.90 4.39 37.89
CA SER A 29 -35.44 4.49 36.55
C SER A 29 -35.66 5.96 36.13
N SER A 30 -35.00 6.38 35.04
CA SER A 30 -35.52 7.44 34.18
C SER A 30 -34.91 7.32 32.78
N SER A 31 -35.77 7.22 31.77
CA SER A 31 -35.42 7.27 30.35
C SER A 31 -34.90 8.67 30.01
N HIS A 32 -33.59 8.84 29.99
CA HIS A 32 -32.96 9.99 29.35
C HIS A 32 -32.55 9.59 27.94
N TYR A 33 -33.27 10.14 26.97
CA TYR A 33 -32.86 10.20 25.57
C TYR A 33 -31.44 10.80 25.52
N LEU A 34 -30.45 9.97 25.22
CA LEU A 34 -29.15 10.46 24.77
C LEU A 34 -29.40 11.08 23.40
N ASN A 35 -29.09 12.37 23.28
CA ASN A 35 -29.27 13.15 22.07
C ASN A 35 -28.39 12.55 20.96
N ASP A 36 -28.96 12.13 19.82
CA ASP A 36 -28.20 11.58 18.69
C ASP A 36 -27.08 12.55 18.24
N ASP A 37 -27.33 13.86 18.34
CA ASP A 37 -26.34 14.90 18.05
C ASP A 37 -25.08 14.80 18.93
N ALA A 38 -25.20 14.38 20.19
CA ALA A 38 -24.06 14.25 21.09
C ALA A 38 -23.23 12.99 20.81
N VAL A 39 -23.86 11.91 20.35
CA VAL A 39 -23.15 10.69 19.91
C VAL A 39 -22.43 10.97 18.60
N GLN A 40 -23.09 11.64 17.67
CA GLN A 40 -22.50 12.03 16.38
C GLN A 40 -21.35 13.02 16.53
N ASP A 41 -21.48 14.04 17.40
CA ASP A 41 -20.38 14.97 17.73
C ASP A 41 -19.18 14.24 18.35
N THR A 42 -19.41 13.19 19.16
CA THR A 42 -18.32 12.39 19.71
C THR A 42 -17.65 11.52 18.65
N GLU A 43 -18.43 10.84 17.79
CA GLU A 43 -17.88 10.03 16.69
C GLU A 43 -17.08 10.88 15.69
N ASP A 44 -17.61 12.05 15.30
CA ASP A 44 -16.94 13.00 14.42
C ASP A 44 -15.63 13.54 15.04
N PHE A 45 -15.63 13.80 16.36
CA PHE A 45 -14.42 14.17 17.08
C PHE A 45 -13.39 13.04 17.10
N PHE A 46 -13.80 11.81 17.40
CA PHE A 46 -12.91 10.65 17.42
C PHE A 46 -12.31 10.35 16.05
N ASP A 47 -13.12 10.43 14.98
CA ASP A 47 -12.66 10.22 13.62
C ASP A 47 -11.70 11.32 13.17
N SER A 48 -11.97 12.58 13.53
CA SER A 48 -11.06 13.70 13.28
C SER A 48 -9.71 13.51 13.99
N TYR A 49 -9.73 13.11 15.27
CA TYR A 49 -8.52 12.88 16.05
C TYR A 49 -7.70 11.68 15.54
N LYS A 50 -8.38 10.57 15.22
CA LYS A 50 -7.77 9.39 14.62
C LYS A 50 -7.11 9.73 13.29
N ARG A 51 -7.80 10.47 12.43
CA ARG A 51 -7.29 10.93 11.13
C ARG A 51 -6.06 11.83 11.29
N ALA A 52 -6.09 12.78 12.22
CA ALA A 52 -4.93 13.63 12.53
C ALA A 52 -3.73 12.80 13.02
N SER A 53 -3.98 11.79 13.85
CA SER A 53 -2.95 10.87 14.36
C SER A 53 -2.32 10.03 13.23
N LEU A 54 -3.14 9.51 12.31
CA LEU A 54 -2.67 8.79 11.12
C LEU A 54 -1.82 9.69 10.20
N ILE A 55 -2.28 10.91 9.95
CA ILE A 55 -1.52 11.91 9.18
C ILE A 55 -0.14 12.16 9.80
N LYS A 56 -0.10 12.37 11.12
CA LYS A 56 1.17 12.57 11.83
C LYS A 56 2.08 11.35 11.68
N TRP A 57 1.56 10.15 11.94
CA TRP A 57 2.32 8.91 11.84
C TRP A 57 2.85 8.64 10.42
N HIS A 58 2.04 8.89 9.38
CA HIS A 58 2.49 8.81 7.99
C HIS A 58 3.60 9.81 7.67
N SER A 59 3.47 11.04 8.14
CA SER A 59 4.49 12.10 7.95
C SER A 59 5.81 11.70 8.61
N GLU A 60 5.76 11.19 9.83
CA GLU A 60 6.94 10.71 10.56
C GLU A 60 7.60 9.50 9.88
N THR A 61 6.79 8.56 9.38
CA THR A 61 7.26 7.36 8.68
C THR A 61 7.92 7.72 7.35
N LEU A 62 7.29 8.54 6.51
CA LEU A 62 7.91 9.04 5.27
C LEU A 62 9.18 9.86 5.57
N GLY A 63 9.15 10.67 6.63
CA GLY A 63 10.30 11.45 7.08
C GLY A 63 11.49 10.58 7.48
N MET A 64 11.24 9.42 8.10
CA MET A 64 12.29 8.44 8.40
C MET A 64 12.99 7.94 7.13
N PHE A 65 12.24 7.64 6.06
CA PHE A 65 12.85 7.21 4.80
C PHE A 65 13.54 8.37 4.06
N LEU A 66 13.04 9.61 4.14
CA LEU A 66 13.76 10.78 3.62
C LEU A 66 15.10 10.99 4.31
N ARG A 67 15.17 10.83 5.64
CA ARG A 67 16.44 10.91 6.38
C ARG A 67 17.47 9.89 5.88
N LYS A 68 17.03 8.67 5.56
CA LYS A 68 17.91 7.66 4.93
C LYS A 68 18.40 8.11 3.56
N THR A 69 17.54 8.72 2.75
CA THR A 69 17.95 9.26 1.44
C THR A 69 18.99 10.36 1.59
N ILE A 70 18.85 11.26 2.56
CA ILE A 70 19.83 12.31 2.86
C ILE A 70 21.15 11.69 3.34
N ALA A 71 21.12 10.82 4.33
CA ALA A 71 22.32 10.15 4.87
C ALA A 71 23.09 9.39 3.78
N TRP A 72 22.37 8.71 2.88
CA TRP A 72 22.99 8.01 1.76
C TRP A 72 23.67 8.95 0.77
N ARG A 73 23.06 10.11 0.48
CA ARG A 73 23.71 11.14 -0.34
C ARG A 73 24.96 11.70 0.32
N GLU A 74 24.93 11.96 1.62
CA GLU A 74 26.10 12.43 2.38
C GLU A 74 27.25 11.43 2.25
N LEU A 75 26.98 10.14 2.47
CA LEU A 75 27.97 9.06 2.35
C LEU A 75 28.58 8.98 0.93
N ASN A 76 27.77 9.16 -0.11
CA ASN A 76 28.20 9.02 -1.50
C ASN A 76 28.74 10.31 -2.13
N SER A 77 28.52 11.47 -1.50
CA SER A 77 28.99 12.77 -1.99
C SER A 77 30.51 12.85 -2.13
N HIS A 78 31.25 12.04 -1.36
CA HIS A 78 32.71 11.95 -1.41
C HIS A 78 33.23 10.94 -2.44
N LEU A 79 32.39 10.02 -2.92
CA LEU A 79 32.80 8.90 -3.79
C LEU A 79 32.59 9.17 -5.28
N LYS A 80 31.76 10.15 -5.63
CA LYS A 80 31.44 10.52 -7.02
C LYS A 80 31.29 12.04 -7.11
N ASP A 81 31.83 12.66 -8.17
CA ASP A 81 31.51 14.03 -8.59
C ASP A 81 30.04 14.10 -9.06
N VAL A 82 29.09 13.85 -8.17
CA VAL A 82 27.66 13.92 -8.47
C VAL A 82 27.28 15.39 -8.58
N LYS A 83 27.21 15.89 -9.82
CA LYS A 83 26.71 17.24 -10.09
C LYS A 83 25.21 17.27 -9.81
N LYS A 84 24.80 18.06 -8.81
CA LYS A 84 23.39 18.42 -8.62
C LYS A 84 22.87 19.09 -9.89
N ALA A 85 21.66 18.75 -10.30
CA ALA A 85 21.02 19.42 -11.42
C ALA A 85 20.76 20.89 -11.05
N ASP A 86 20.76 21.77 -12.05
CA ASP A 86 20.33 23.15 -11.86
C ASP A 86 18.85 23.13 -11.38
N PRO A 87 18.48 23.86 -10.32
CA PRO A 87 17.08 23.99 -9.93
C PRO A 87 16.13 24.33 -11.08
N ALA A 88 16.56 25.11 -12.08
CA ALA A 88 15.77 25.43 -13.26
C ALA A 88 15.57 24.22 -14.21
N GLU A 89 16.57 23.34 -14.30
CA GLU A 89 16.47 22.09 -15.07
C GLU A 89 15.44 21.16 -14.45
N LEU A 90 15.51 20.95 -13.13
CA LEU A 90 14.52 20.14 -12.42
C LEU A 90 13.12 20.75 -12.46
N ASP A 91 12.98 22.07 -12.30
CA ASP A 91 11.69 22.76 -12.46
C ASP A 91 11.11 22.56 -13.87
N THR A 92 11.95 22.47 -14.90
CA THR A 92 11.52 22.18 -16.29
C THR A 92 11.06 20.73 -16.43
N LEU A 93 11.85 19.77 -15.94
CA LEU A 93 11.52 18.34 -15.97
C LEU A 93 10.22 18.02 -15.22
N GLU A 94 9.99 18.68 -14.08
CA GLU A 94 8.77 18.55 -13.27
C GLU A 94 7.52 19.02 -14.05
N ARG A 95 7.62 20.13 -14.79
CA ARG A 95 6.52 20.69 -15.58
C ARG A 95 6.20 19.86 -16.83
N GLU A 96 7.21 19.26 -17.44
CA GLU A 96 7.04 18.46 -18.66
C GLU A 96 6.62 17.01 -18.39
N ALA A 97 6.74 16.55 -17.15
CA ALA A 97 6.41 15.17 -16.78
C ALA A 97 4.90 14.89 -16.86
N VAL A 98 4.53 13.90 -17.69
CA VAL A 98 3.16 13.37 -17.83
C VAL A 98 3.13 11.90 -17.46
N LEU A 99 2.32 11.53 -16.46
CA LEU A 99 2.30 10.16 -15.90
C LEU A 99 1.10 9.31 -16.37
N GLY A 100 -0.07 9.90 -16.63
CA GLY A 100 -1.30 9.18 -16.93
C GLY A 100 -1.23 8.17 -18.09
N HIS A 101 -0.30 8.35 -19.04
CA HIS A 101 -0.09 7.42 -20.17
C HIS A 101 1.21 6.59 -20.07
N ALA A 102 1.95 6.71 -18.98
CA ALA A 102 3.18 5.96 -18.80
C ALA A 102 2.89 4.45 -18.64
N THR A 103 3.84 3.64 -19.09
CA THR A 103 3.82 2.18 -18.92
C THR A 103 4.77 1.77 -17.80
N PRO A 104 4.43 0.74 -17.01
CA PRO A 104 5.38 0.18 -16.04
C PRO A 104 6.64 -0.30 -16.76
N SER A 105 7.81 0.04 -16.23
CA SER A 105 9.08 -0.46 -16.77
C SER A 105 9.25 -1.95 -16.47
N HIS A 106 9.81 -2.72 -17.41
CA HIS A 106 10.04 -4.15 -17.19
C HIS A 106 11.25 -4.43 -16.26
N CYS A 107 12.14 -3.45 -16.12
CA CYS A 107 13.30 -3.44 -15.25
C CYS A 107 13.57 -2.00 -14.80
N ILE A 108 13.78 -1.80 -13.50
CA ILE A 108 14.21 -0.53 -12.91
C ILE A 108 15.69 -0.67 -12.54
N ASP A 109 16.48 0.36 -12.81
CA ASP A 109 17.89 0.37 -12.41
C ASP A 109 18.04 0.70 -10.93
N PHE A 110 18.65 -0.21 -10.17
CA PHE A 110 18.93 0.00 -8.75
C PHE A 110 20.40 0.33 -8.55
N PRO A 111 20.73 1.41 -7.81
CA PRO A 111 22.12 1.70 -7.47
C PRO A 111 22.69 0.59 -6.58
N VAL A 112 23.98 0.30 -6.76
CA VAL A 112 24.73 -0.53 -5.81
C VAL A 112 24.93 0.30 -4.55
N ILE A 113 24.48 -0.25 -3.41
CA ILE A 113 24.64 0.37 -2.09
C ILE A 113 25.81 -0.32 -1.40
N GLU A 114 26.90 0.42 -1.19
CA GLU A 114 28.04 -0.03 -0.39
C GLU A 114 27.94 0.57 1.02
N GLY A 115 28.07 -0.29 2.05
CA GLY A 115 28.00 0.12 3.44
C GLY A 115 26.59 0.22 4.02
N THR A 116 26.51 0.54 5.31
CA THR A 116 25.26 0.70 6.04
C THR A 116 24.91 2.18 6.14
N VAL A 117 23.70 2.55 5.72
CA VAL A 117 23.20 3.93 5.83
C VAL A 117 22.67 4.14 7.26
N ASP A 118 23.44 4.87 8.09
CA ASP A 118 22.95 5.39 9.37
C ASP A 118 22.32 6.77 9.17
N ALA A 119 21.06 6.91 9.56
CA ALA A 119 20.28 8.13 9.40
C ALA A 119 19.92 8.79 10.74
N ASN A 120 20.43 8.28 11.86
CA ASN A 120 20.06 8.77 13.20
C ASN A 120 20.55 10.20 13.46
N HIS A 121 21.64 10.63 12.81
CA HIS A 121 22.16 11.99 12.93
C HIS A 121 21.42 13.01 12.05
N VAL A 122 20.68 12.55 11.04
CA VAL A 122 20.01 13.44 10.08
C VAL A 122 18.77 14.03 10.73
N VAL A 123 18.67 15.36 10.73
CA VAL A 123 17.45 16.09 11.08
C VAL A 123 16.87 16.66 9.80
N LEU A 124 15.56 16.47 9.58
CA LEU A 124 14.89 17.10 8.44
C LEU A 124 14.75 18.59 8.70
N ASP A 125 15.01 19.39 7.66
CA ASP A 125 14.71 20.81 7.68
C ASP A 125 13.24 21.06 8.04
N ASP A 126 12.97 22.07 8.88
CA ASP A 126 11.64 22.37 9.39
C ASP A 126 10.63 22.63 8.26
N GLU A 127 11.06 23.29 7.19
CA GLU A 127 10.21 23.56 6.03
C GLU A 127 9.92 22.27 5.27
N VAL A 128 10.90 21.37 5.11
CA VAL A 128 10.70 20.05 4.50
C VAL A 128 9.73 19.20 5.33
N ALA A 129 9.89 19.18 6.65
CA ALA A 129 9.00 18.46 7.56
C ALA A 129 7.56 19.01 7.50
N ARG A 130 7.42 20.35 7.45
CA ARG A 130 6.14 21.04 7.29
C ARG A 130 5.48 20.71 5.95
N GLN A 131 6.23 20.78 4.85
CA GLN A 131 5.73 20.44 3.52
C GLN A 131 5.32 18.97 3.40
N LEU A 132 6.09 18.05 4.00
CA LEU A 132 5.74 16.64 4.06
C LEU A 132 4.41 16.43 4.81
N ASN A 133 4.24 17.05 5.98
CA ASN A 133 2.99 16.96 6.71
C ASN A 133 1.81 17.52 5.93
N MET A 134 1.99 18.67 5.27
CA MET A 134 0.96 19.24 4.40
C MET A 134 0.62 18.32 3.22
N TYR A 135 1.61 17.72 2.58
CA TYR A 135 1.37 16.80 1.47
C TYR A 135 0.54 15.59 1.92
N VAL A 136 0.90 14.98 3.06
CA VAL A 136 0.13 13.87 3.65
C VAL A 136 -1.30 14.30 4.01
N ARG A 137 -1.51 15.52 4.51
CA ARG A 137 -2.85 16.06 4.79
C ARG A 137 -3.68 16.21 3.52
N GLU A 138 -3.11 16.76 2.46
CA GLU A 138 -3.78 16.91 1.16
C GLU A 138 -4.13 15.54 0.58
N VAL A 139 -3.19 14.59 0.59
CA VAL A 139 -3.43 13.20 0.17
C VAL A 139 -4.57 12.58 0.96
N ALA A 140 -4.55 12.69 2.29
CA ALA A 140 -5.62 12.17 3.13
C ALA A 140 -6.98 12.73 2.67
N SER A 141 -7.07 14.04 2.43
CA SER A 141 -8.30 14.71 1.99
C SER A 141 -8.86 14.21 0.65
N CYS A 142 -8.02 13.58 -0.17
CA CYS A 142 -8.42 13.00 -1.45
C CYS A 142 -8.95 11.55 -1.32
N TYR A 143 -8.87 10.92 -0.14
CA TYR A 143 -9.53 9.64 0.11
C TYR A 143 -11.02 9.84 0.41
N ARG A 144 -11.87 9.14 -0.34
CA ARG A 144 -13.32 9.12 -0.14
C ARG A 144 -13.68 8.28 1.10
N ALA A 145 -14.85 8.54 1.67
CA ALA A 145 -15.38 7.82 2.82
C ALA A 145 -16.01 6.47 2.42
N HIS A 146 -15.26 5.64 1.70
CA HIS A 146 -15.68 4.28 1.37
C HIS A 146 -15.42 3.32 2.54
N PRO A 147 -16.21 2.25 2.73
CA PRO A 147 -15.99 1.30 3.81
C PRO A 147 -14.62 0.62 3.78
N PHE A 148 -14.07 0.30 2.60
CA PHE A 148 -12.78 -0.37 2.45
C PHE A 148 -11.70 0.55 1.87
N HIS A 149 -11.85 1.06 0.64
CA HIS A 149 -10.83 1.87 -0.04
C HIS A 149 -10.82 3.31 0.49
N ASN A 150 -10.37 3.47 1.74
CA ASN A 150 -10.29 4.72 2.48
C ASN A 150 -8.88 4.96 3.04
N PHE A 151 -8.69 6.06 3.76
CA PHE A 151 -7.39 6.43 4.30
C PHE A 151 -6.84 5.44 5.35
N GLU A 152 -7.71 4.69 6.04
CA GLU A 152 -7.26 3.64 6.97
C GLU A 152 -6.69 2.44 6.23
N HIS A 153 -7.26 2.07 5.09
CA HIS A 153 -6.68 1.04 4.21
C HIS A 153 -5.30 1.46 3.76
N ALA A 154 -5.15 2.68 3.22
CA ALA A 154 -3.85 3.23 2.86
C ALA A 154 -2.85 3.20 4.04
N SER A 155 -3.32 3.45 5.27
CA SER A 155 -2.50 3.36 6.48
C SER A 155 -2.03 1.93 6.77
N HIS A 156 -2.92 0.96 6.60
CA HIS A 156 -2.62 -0.46 6.77
C HIS A 156 -1.62 -0.97 5.73
N VAL A 157 -1.77 -0.54 4.47
CA VAL A 157 -0.82 -0.86 3.39
C VAL A 157 0.55 -0.23 3.67
N LEU A 158 0.59 1.06 4.08
CA LEU A 158 1.85 1.74 4.41
C LEU A 158 2.58 1.07 5.56
N MET A 159 1.86 0.66 6.60
CA MET A 159 2.42 -0.10 7.72
C MET A 159 2.99 -1.44 7.24
N SER A 160 2.25 -2.14 6.37
CA SER A 160 2.66 -3.44 5.83
C SER A 160 3.91 -3.34 4.98
N VAL A 161 4.01 -2.34 4.09
CA VAL A 161 5.22 -2.06 3.31
C VAL A 161 6.41 -1.76 4.23
N THR A 162 6.22 -0.86 5.20
CA THR A 162 7.28 -0.47 6.14
C THR A 162 7.82 -1.67 6.92
N LYS A 163 6.91 -2.56 7.38
CA LYS A 163 7.28 -3.78 8.10
C LYS A 163 7.97 -4.80 7.18
N LEU A 164 7.47 -5.02 5.97
CA LEU A 164 8.12 -5.93 5.03
C LEU A 164 9.55 -5.46 4.72
N LEU A 165 9.75 -4.17 4.46
CA LEU A 165 11.07 -3.58 4.25
C LEU A 165 11.99 -3.77 5.47
N SER A 166 11.50 -3.57 6.70
CA SER A 166 12.32 -3.73 7.92
C SER A 166 12.70 -5.18 8.22
N HIS A 167 11.94 -6.15 7.69
CA HIS A 167 12.18 -7.58 7.88
C HIS A 167 12.94 -8.22 6.72
N MET A 168 13.31 -7.45 5.68
CA MET A 168 14.13 -7.97 4.59
C MET A 168 15.53 -8.35 5.13
N THR A 169 15.98 -9.55 4.78
CA THR A 169 17.38 -9.95 4.98
C THR A 169 18.24 -9.24 3.93
N HIS A 170 19.46 -8.82 4.28
CA HIS A 170 20.38 -8.22 3.30
C HIS A 170 20.91 -9.33 2.37
N THR A 171 20.42 -9.32 1.13
CA THR A 171 20.70 -10.28 0.06
C THR A 171 20.86 -9.51 -1.25
N GLU A 172 21.29 -10.16 -2.33
CA GLU A 172 21.46 -9.51 -3.64
C GLU A 172 20.17 -8.92 -4.22
N VAL A 173 19.01 -9.37 -3.76
CA VAL A 173 17.68 -8.91 -4.22
C VAL A 173 17.01 -7.96 -3.23
N SER A 174 17.73 -7.50 -2.22
CA SER A 174 17.21 -6.59 -1.20
C SER A 174 17.08 -5.17 -1.73
N LEU A 175 16.04 -4.48 -1.26
CA LEU A 175 15.73 -3.11 -1.65
C LEU A 175 16.37 -2.14 -0.66
N ASP A 176 17.70 -2.16 -0.59
CA ASP A 176 18.47 -1.32 0.35
C ASP A 176 18.59 0.14 -0.11
N ASP A 177 18.25 0.45 -1.37
CA ASP A 177 18.24 1.80 -1.94
C ASP A 177 17.21 2.70 -1.22
N PRO A 178 17.63 3.77 -0.51
CA PRO A 178 16.71 4.61 0.24
C PRO A 178 15.65 5.31 -0.61
N LEU A 179 15.97 5.70 -1.85
CA LEU A 179 14.98 6.31 -2.75
C LEU A 179 13.89 5.31 -3.12
N THR A 180 14.27 4.05 -3.39
CA THR A 180 13.33 2.95 -3.61
C THR A 180 12.44 2.72 -2.40
N GLN A 181 13.01 2.64 -1.19
CA GLN A 181 12.24 2.45 0.04
C GLN A 181 11.26 3.60 0.30
N PHE A 182 11.72 4.85 0.17
CA PHE A 182 10.86 6.03 0.28
C PHE A 182 9.72 5.99 -0.73
N THR A 183 10.03 5.67 -1.99
CA THR A 183 9.03 5.64 -3.07
C THR A 183 7.99 4.56 -2.82
N LEU A 184 8.37 3.37 -2.37
CA LEU A 184 7.42 2.30 -2.02
C LEU A 184 6.45 2.69 -0.91
N VAL A 185 6.95 3.37 0.14
CA VAL A 185 6.13 3.84 1.27
C VAL A 185 5.22 4.98 0.83
N LEU A 186 5.70 5.87 -0.04
CA LEU A 186 4.88 6.89 -0.68
C LEU A 186 3.79 6.26 -1.55
N THR A 187 4.13 5.28 -2.38
CA THR A 187 3.17 4.54 -3.21
C THR A 187 2.07 3.94 -2.35
N ALA A 188 2.39 3.29 -1.23
CA ALA A 188 1.40 2.74 -0.32
C ALA A 188 0.41 3.79 0.20
N LEU A 189 0.90 5.00 0.54
CA LEU A 189 0.05 6.10 0.98
C LEU A 189 -0.90 6.61 -0.11
N VAL A 190 -0.47 6.54 -1.38
CA VAL A 190 -1.15 7.21 -2.50
C VAL A 190 -1.76 6.25 -3.53
N HIS A 191 -1.80 4.93 -3.27
CA HIS A 191 -2.22 3.97 -4.30
C HIS A 191 -3.71 4.02 -4.65
N ASP A 192 -4.54 4.47 -3.70
CA ASP A 192 -6.02 4.43 -3.74
C ASP A 192 -6.68 5.82 -3.58
N ILE A 193 -5.96 6.88 -3.89
CA ILE A 193 -6.52 8.23 -3.85
C ILE A 193 -7.71 8.31 -4.81
N ASP A 194 -8.81 8.91 -4.32
CA ASP A 194 -10.03 9.11 -5.09
C ASP A 194 -10.65 7.81 -5.64
N HIS A 195 -10.38 6.66 -4.99
CA HIS A 195 -10.91 5.37 -5.40
C HIS A 195 -12.46 5.41 -5.49
N PRO A 196 -13.09 4.90 -6.57
CA PRO A 196 -14.51 5.09 -6.82
C PRO A 196 -15.43 4.11 -6.09
N GLY A 197 -14.88 3.22 -5.28
CA GLY A 197 -15.61 2.21 -4.52
C GLY A 197 -16.14 1.04 -5.36
N VAL A 198 -15.64 0.87 -6.58
CA VAL A 198 -15.97 -0.22 -7.51
C VAL A 198 -14.74 -0.62 -8.31
N SER A 199 -14.74 -1.84 -8.85
CA SER A 199 -13.62 -2.35 -9.65
C SER A 199 -13.47 -1.65 -11.00
N ASN A 200 -12.26 -1.71 -11.59
CA ASN A 200 -12.00 -1.23 -12.95
C ASN A 200 -12.95 -1.88 -14.00
N GLN A 201 -13.32 -3.15 -13.84
CA GLN A 201 -14.30 -3.82 -14.72
C GLN A 201 -15.68 -3.15 -14.65
N GLN A 202 -16.11 -2.77 -13.44
CA GLN A 202 -17.38 -2.08 -13.23
C GLN A 202 -17.34 -0.67 -13.83
N LEU A 203 -16.25 0.08 -13.63
CA LEU A 203 -16.02 1.40 -14.26
C LEU A 203 -16.09 1.36 -15.78
N GLN A 204 -15.59 0.27 -16.39
CA GLN A 204 -15.67 0.05 -17.83
C GLN A 204 -17.11 -0.22 -18.28
N THR A 205 -17.83 -1.05 -17.53
CA THR A 205 -19.21 -1.46 -17.86
C THR A 205 -20.18 -0.29 -17.76
N GLU A 206 -20.00 0.60 -16.78
CA GLU A 206 -20.84 1.79 -16.63
C GLU A 206 -20.42 2.97 -17.53
N GLY A 207 -19.34 2.83 -18.33
CA GLY A 207 -18.87 3.88 -19.23
C GLY A 207 -18.39 5.14 -18.48
N SER A 208 -17.74 4.96 -17.33
CA SER A 208 -17.29 6.07 -16.49
C SER A 208 -16.33 7.03 -17.24
N SER A 209 -16.24 8.27 -16.76
CA SER A 209 -15.28 9.25 -17.30
C SER A 209 -13.82 8.77 -17.18
N LEU A 210 -13.50 8.03 -16.12
CA LEU A 210 -12.18 7.42 -15.93
C LEU A 210 -11.84 6.40 -17.02
N ALA A 211 -12.80 5.53 -17.37
CA ALA A 211 -12.64 4.55 -18.44
C ALA A 211 -12.48 5.21 -19.83
N SER A 212 -12.94 6.45 -19.98
CA SER A 212 -12.73 7.24 -21.21
C SER A 212 -11.37 7.94 -21.24
N MET A 213 -10.79 8.25 -20.07
CA MET A 213 -9.53 8.99 -19.94
C MET A 213 -8.30 8.07 -20.04
N TYR A 214 -8.41 6.85 -19.54
CA TYR A 214 -7.31 5.90 -19.44
C TYR A 214 -7.60 4.61 -20.20
N LYS A 215 -6.55 3.93 -20.69
CA LYS A 215 -6.68 2.68 -21.47
C LYS A 215 -6.88 1.44 -20.60
N THR A 216 -6.20 1.37 -19.46
CA THR A 216 -6.23 0.26 -18.50
C THR A 216 -5.94 0.81 -17.10
N SER A 217 -6.20 0.04 -16.04
CA SER A 217 -5.86 0.39 -14.64
C SER A 217 -6.36 1.79 -14.27
N PHE A 218 -7.67 2.02 -14.47
CA PHE A 218 -8.26 3.35 -14.46
C PHE A 218 -8.15 4.03 -13.09
N ALA A 219 -8.46 3.30 -12.02
CA ALA A 219 -8.38 3.80 -10.66
C ALA A 219 -6.92 4.10 -10.27
N GLU A 220 -5.99 3.20 -10.59
CA GLU A 220 -4.57 3.33 -10.29
C GLU A 220 -3.96 4.55 -11.02
N ARG A 221 -4.28 4.73 -12.31
CA ARG A 221 -3.82 5.90 -13.08
C ARG A 221 -4.40 7.20 -12.57
N ASN A 222 -5.68 7.21 -12.17
CA ASN A 222 -6.29 8.38 -11.54
C ASN A 222 -5.55 8.74 -10.25
N SER A 223 -5.29 7.74 -9.41
CA SER A 223 -4.57 7.92 -8.15
C SER A 223 -3.15 8.47 -8.38
N LEU A 224 -2.42 7.92 -9.35
CA LEU A 224 -1.10 8.38 -9.76
C LEU A 224 -1.12 9.83 -10.24
N ASP A 225 -2.07 10.20 -11.10
CA ASP A 225 -2.18 11.55 -11.64
C ASP A 225 -2.51 12.57 -10.54
N ILE A 226 -3.40 12.24 -9.61
CA ILE A 226 -3.73 13.10 -8.46
C ILE A 226 -2.50 13.25 -7.56
N ALA A 227 -1.87 12.15 -7.15
CA ALA A 227 -0.70 12.15 -6.28
C ALA A 227 0.45 12.98 -6.87
N TRP A 228 0.70 12.83 -8.16
CA TRP A 228 1.73 13.57 -8.89
C TRP A 228 1.40 15.06 -8.99
N LYS A 229 0.19 15.42 -9.43
CA LYS A 229 -0.25 16.82 -9.51
C LYS A 229 -0.19 17.52 -8.17
N LEU A 230 -0.56 16.83 -7.08
CA LEU A 230 -0.39 17.35 -5.72
C LEU A 230 1.09 17.62 -5.43
N LEU A 231 1.97 16.64 -5.64
CA LEU A 231 3.38 16.76 -5.29
C LEU A 231 4.10 17.85 -6.10
N MET A 232 3.69 18.09 -7.34
CA MET A 232 4.29 19.11 -8.22
C MET A 232 3.87 20.55 -7.90
N ARG A 233 2.94 20.80 -6.97
CA ARG A 233 2.58 22.17 -6.55
C ARG A 233 3.78 22.88 -5.93
N ASP A 234 3.91 24.19 -6.15
CA ASP A 234 5.05 25.00 -5.63
C ASP A 234 5.18 24.93 -4.09
N SER A 235 4.08 24.68 -3.38
CA SER A 235 4.05 24.49 -1.93
C SER A 235 4.84 23.28 -1.41
N PHE A 236 5.32 22.41 -2.31
CA PHE A 236 6.10 21.21 -1.97
C PHE A 236 7.49 21.20 -2.61
N LYS A 237 8.00 22.36 -3.02
CA LYS A 237 9.30 22.47 -3.72
C LYS A 237 10.46 21.92 -2.88
N ASP A 238 10.55 22.27 -1.61
CA ASP A 238 11.64 21.82 -0.73
C ASP A 238 11.55 20.33 -0.42
N LEU A 239 10.32 19.80 -0.29
CA LEU A 239 10.08 18.36 -0.24
C LEU A 239 10.58 17.67 -1.50
N ARG A 240 10.23 18.14 -2.70
CA ARG A 240 10.72 17.56 -3.97
C ARG A 240 12.24 17.61 -4.08
N ARG A 241 12.85 18.73 -3.71
CA ARG A 241 14.32 18.91 -3.69
C ARG A 241 15.01 18.04 -2.64
N THR A 242 14.27 17.51 -1.66
CA THR A 242 14.74 16.49 -0.73
C THR A 242 14.52 15.07 -1.26
N ILE A 243 13.49 14.81 -2.05
CA ILE A 243 13.26 13.51 -2.68
C ILE A 243 14.31 13.24 -3.77
N TYR A 244 14.63 14.24 -4.61
CA TYR A 244 15.61 14.14 -5.69
C TYR A 244 16.38 15.45 -5.89
N THR A 245 17.67 15.31 -6.25
CA THR A 245 18.61 16.41 -6.44
C THR A 245 19.31 16.39 -7.81
N THR A 246 19.19 15.29 -8.55
CA THR A 246 19.70 15.14 -9.92
C THR A 246 18.59 14.71 -10.87
N LYS A 247 18.83 14.87 -12.17
CA LYS A 247 17.93 14.39 -13.23
C LYS A 247 17.72 12.88 -13.14
N GLU A 248 18.78 12.12 -12.85
CA GLU A 248 18.74 10.66 -12.73
C GLU A 248 17.88 10.23 -11.53
N GLU A 249 18.00 10.91 -10.39
CA GLU A 249 17.14 10.65 -9.23
C GLU A 249 15.67 11.00 -9.53
N PHE A 250 15.41 12.10 -10.24
CA PHE A 250 14.06 12.47 -10.66
C PHE A 250 13.45 11.42 -11.60
N ASP A 251 14.17 11.03 -12.64
CA ASP A 251 13.70 10.03 -13.61
C ASP A 251 13.47 8.68 -12.92
N ARG A 252 14.37 8.26 -12.01
CA ARG A 252 14.21 7.03 -11.23
C ARG A 252 13.04 7.09 -10.25
N PHE A 253 12.88 8.19 -9.51
CA PHE A 253 11.74 8.40 -8.61
C PHE A 253 10.41 8.28 -9.36
N LYS A 254 10.30 8.98 -10.49
CA LYS A 254 9.13 8.93 -11.38
C LYS A 254 8.87 7.50 -11.87
N GLN A 255 9.91 6.81 -12.35
CA GLN A 255 9.79 5.43 -12.84
C GLN A 255 9.34 4.46 -11.73
N LEU A 256 9.93 4.56 -10.54
CA LEU A 256 9.56 3.78 -9.35
C LEU A 256 8.09 4.03 -8.96
N LEU A 257 7.67 5.29 -8.88
CA LEU A 257 6.31 5.65 -8.48
C LEU A 257 5.27 5.14 -9.48
N ILE A 258 5.48 5.36 -10.78
CA ILE A 258 4.61 4.85 -11.85
C ILE A 258 4.52 3.33 -11.76
N HIS A 259 5.67 2.66 -11.70
CA HIS A 259 5.73 1.21 -11.74
C HIS A 259 5.07 0.59 -10.50
N ALA A 260 5.45 1.03 -9.30
CA ALA A 260 4.94 0.50 -8.04
C ALA A 260 3.42 0.69 -7.88
N LEU A 261 2.88 1.81 -8.38
CA LEU A 261 1.44 2.08 -8.28
C LEU A 261 0.67 1.28 -9.33
N LEU A 262 1.11 1.23 -10.58
CA LEU A 262 0.39 0.47 -11.62
C LEU A 262 0.41 -1.05 -11.39
N VAL A 263 1.29 -1.57 -10.53
CA VAL A 263 1.26 -2.99 -10.14
C VAL A 263 0.28 -3.34 -9.04
N THR A 264 -0.38 -2.35 -8.41
CA THR A 264 -1.50 -2.58 -7.49
C THR A 264 -2.82 -2.86 -8.22
N ASP A 265 -2.86 -2.70 -9.55
CA ASP A 265 -3.91 -3.34 -10.35
C ASP A 265 -3.68 -4.86 -10.32
N ILE A 266 -4.36 -5.49 -9.37
CA ILE A 266 -4.29 -6.93 -9.10
C ILE A 266 -5.39 -7.70 -9.80
N VAL A 267 -6.38 -7.05 -10.43
CA VAL A 267 -7.55 -7.75 -11.01
C VAL A 267 -7.31 -8.15 -12.47
N ASP A 268 -6.38 -7.49 -13.16
CA ASP A 268 -5.99 -7.85 -14.52
C ASP A 268 -5.28 -9.23 -14.57
N ARG A 269 -5.97 -10.22 -15.15
CA ARG A 269 -5.51 -11.61 -15.24
C ARG A 269 -4.28 -11.79 -16.14
N ASP A 270 -4.16 -10.97 -17.20
CA ASP A 270 -3.05 -11.07 -18.13
C ASP A 270 -1.78 -10.52 -17.47
N LEU A 271 -1.89 -9.39 -16.76
CA LEU A 271 -0.81 -8.84 -15.95
C LEU A 271 -0.38 -9.81 -14.84
N GLN A 272 -1.33 -10.42 -14.12
CA GLN A 272 -1.01 -11.44 -13.13
C GLN A 272 -0.26 -12.63 -13.73
N THR A 273 -0.70 -13.14 -14.88
CA THR A 273 -0.08 -14.28 -15.56
C THR A 273 1.34 -13.95 -16.01
N ALA A 274 1.53 -12.77 -16.61
CA ALA A 274 2.84 -12.28 -17.02
C ALA A 274 3.81 -12.13 -15.83
N ARG A 275 3.34 -11.54 -14.72
CA ARG A 275 4.12 -11.38 -13.48
C ARG A 275 4.50 -12.74 -12.88
N LYS A 276 3.55 -13.69 -12.82
CA LYS A 276 3.79 -15.06 -12.34
C LYS A 276 4.84 -15.77 -13.17
N LYS A 277 4.75 -15.68 -14.50
CA LYS A 277 5.75 -16.26 -15.41
C LYS A 277 7.12 -15.65 -15.17
N ARG A 278 7.20 -14.31 -15.13
CA ARG A 278 8.45 -13.58 -14.87
C ARG A 278 9.08 -13.95 -13.53
N TRP A 279 8.29 -14.07 -12.46
CA TRP A 279 8.78 -14.53 -11.17
C TRP A 279 9.40 -15.92 -11.24
N GLY A 280 8.70 -16.88 -11.85
CA GLY A 280 9.18 -18.25 -12.02
C GLY A 280 10.49 -18.32 -12.79
N THR A 281 10.63 -17.49 -13.82
CA THR A 281 11.87 -17.33 -14.60
C THR A 281 13.00 -16.76 -13.74
N LEU A 282 12.79 -15.64 -13.05
CA LEU A 282 13.83 -14.92 -12.30
C LEU A 282 14.33 -15.64 -11.05
N PHE A 283 13.48 -16.45 -10.40
CA PHE A 283 13.79 -17.15 -9.15
C PHE A 283 13.88 -18.67 -9.30
N GLY A 284 13.78 -19.20 -10.52
CA GLY A 284 13.89 -20.64 -10.79
C GLY A 284 12.77 -21.48 -10.18
N THR A 285 11.59 -20.89 -9.94
CA THR A 285 10.43 -21.57 -9.32
C THR A 285 9.37 -21.99 -10.35
N GLY A 286 9.66 -21.87 -11.65
CA GLY A 286 8.79 -22.32 -12.74
C GLY A 286 8.94 -23.82 -13.03
N SER A 287 8.00 -24.41 -13.78
CA SER A 287 8.10 -25.77 -14.29
C SER A 287 9.24 -25.89 -15.32
N GLU A 288 10.01 -26.99 -15.27
CA GLU A 288 11.20 -27.27 -16.10
C GLU A 288 10.94 -27.33 -17.63
N ASP A 289 9.68 -27.29 -18.08
CA ASP A 289 9.31 -27.44 -19.49
C ASP A 289 9.60 -26.24 -20.40
N ASP A 290 9.97 -25.07 -19.86
CA ASP A 290 10.20 -23.85 -20.66
C ASP A 290 11.71 -23.66 -21.01
N SER A 291 12.27 -24.67 -21.71
CA SER A 291 13.69 -24.80 -22.09
C SER A 291 14.29 -23.63 -22.91
N SER A 292 13.43 -22.79 -23.52
CA SER A 292 13.85 -21.60 -24.27
C SER A 292 14.22 -20.40 -23.38
N THR A 293 13.82 -20.43 -22.10
CA THR A 293 13.91 -19.27 -21.19
C THR A 293 15.22 -19.22 -20.40
N SER A 294 15.84 -20.38 -20.15
CA SER A 294 17.12 -20.50 -19.43
C SER A 294 18.29 -19.89 -20.20
N SER A 295 18.24 -19.94 -21.54
CA SER A 295 19.27 -19.36 -22.42
C SER A 295 19.25 -17.82 -22.42
N SER A 296 18.06 -17.20 -22.29
CA SER A 296 17.91 -15.74 -22.26
C SER A 296 18.34 -15.12 -20.93
N LEU A 297 18.24 -15.84 -19.81
CA LEU A 297 18.77 -15.39 -18.52
C LEU A 297 20.28 -15.55 -18.44
N ALA A 298 20.82 -16.62 -19.04
CA ALA A 298 22.26 -16.89 -19.05
C ALA A 298 23.08 -15.86 -19.85
N SER A 299 22.45 -15.10 -20.74
CA SER A 299 23.10 -14.03 -21.50
C SER A 299 23.02 -12.65 -20.83
N MET A 300 22.25 -12.50 -19.75
CA MET A 300 22.14 -11.23 -19.03
C MET A 300 23.34 -10.98 -18.12
N SER A 301 23.70 -9.70 -17.94
CA SER A 301 24.70 -9.35 -16.93
C SER A 301 24.17 -9.64 -15.52
N HIS A 302 25.08 -9.88 -14.57
CA HIS A 302 24.70 -10.06 -13.16
C HIS A 302 23.91 -8.85 -12.61
N GLN A 303 24.28 -7.63 -13.03
CA GLN A 303 23.59 -6.41 -12.61
C GLN A 303 22.17 -6.34 -13.18
N ASP A 304 21.99 -6.67 -14.45
CA ASP A 304 20.67 -6.65 -15.08
C ASP A 304 19.75 -7.71 -14.43
N LEU A 305 20.27 -8.90 -14.16
CA LEU A 305 19.52 -9.94 -13.48
C LEU A 305 19.09 -9.49 -12.07
N SER A 306 20.00 -8.88 -11.31
CA SER A 306 19.71 -8.31 -10.00
C SER A 306 18.64 -7.21 -10.09
N ASN A 307 18.74 -6.31 -11.07
CA ASN A 307 17.74 -5.24 -11.28
C ASN A 307 16.35 -5.81 -11.60
N HIS A 308 16.26 -6.86 -12.42
CA HIS A 308 14.99 -7.54 -12.71
C HIS A 308 14.42 -8.22 -11.46
N GLN A 309 15.26 -8.92 -10.69
CA GLN A 309 14.84 -9.56 -9.44
C GLN A 309 14.36 -8.54 -8.41
N LYS A 310 15.10 -7.43 -8.22
CA LYS A 310 14.70 -6.32 -7.33
C LYS A 310 13.41 -5.67 -7.78
N THR A 311 13.23 -5.45 -9.09
CA THR A 311 11.96 -4.95 -9.64
C THR A 311 10.81 -5.90 -9.28
N ALA A 312 10.98 -7.21 -9.47
CA ALA A 312 9.96 -8.21 -9.10
C ALA A 312 9.69 -8.26 -7.59
N VAL A 313 10.72 -8.10 -6.74
CA VAL A 313 10.56 -8.02 -5.28
C VAL A 313 9.79 -6.77 -4.89
N LEU A 314 10.09 -5.62 -5.50
CA LEU A 314 9.38 -4.36 -5.29
C LEU A 314 7.89 -4.48 -5.60
N GLU A 315 7.54 -5.06 -6.76
CA GLU A 315 6.14 -5.33 -7.13
C GLU A 315 5.45 -6.23 -6.10
N HIS A 316 6.16 -7.27 -5.66
CA HIS A 316 5.61 -8.26 -4.75
C HIS A 316 5.38 -7.70 -3.35
N ILE A 317 6.24 -6.78 -2.86
CA ILE A 317 6.05 -6.09 -1.57
C ILE A 317 4.75 -5.29 -1.57
N ILE A 318 4.52 -4.45 -2.58
CA ILE A 318 3.33 -3.59 -2.60
C ILE A 318 2.06 -4.42 -2.78
N GLN A 319 2.08 -5.45 -3.64
CA GLN A 319 0.95 -6.36 -3.82
C GLN A 319 0.62 -7.13 -2.54
N VAL A 320 1.61 -7.69 -1.86
CA VAL A 320 1.39 -8.38 -0.57
C VAL A 320 0.85 -7.42 0.47
N SER A 321 1.35 -6.18 0.49
CA SER A 321 0.95 -5.18 1.48
C SER A 321 -0.49 -4.74 1.31
N ASP A 322 -0.94 -4.57 0.06
CA ASP A 322 -2.30 -4.18 -0.28
C ASP A 322 -3.34 -5.21 0.21
N VAL A 323 -3.05 -6.50 0.04
CA VAL A 323 -3.93 -7.59 0.53
C VAL A 323 -3.47 -8.21 1.84
N ALA A 324 -2.61 -7.54 2.62
CA ALA A 324 -1.97 -8.13 3.80
C ALA A 324 -2.97 -8.58 4.87
N HIS A 325 -4.15 -7.95 4.94
CA HIS A 325 -5.21 -8.32 5.88
C HIS A 325 -5.66 -9.79 5.72
N THR A 326 -5.57 -10.36 4.51
CA THR A 326 -5.85 -11.78 4.23
C THR A 326 -4.80 -12.74 4.77
N MET A 327 -3.60 -12.23 5.08
CA MET A 327 -2.43 -12.95 5.60
C MET A 327 -2.12 -12.58 7.05
N GLN A 328 -3.11 -12.03 7.76
CA GLN A 328 -3.03 -11.66 9.17
C GLN A 328 -3.99 -12.51 10.01
N HIS A 329 -4.03 -12.28 11.33
CA HIS A 329 -4.94 -13.00 12.22
C HIS A 329 -6.41 -12.94 11.74
N TRP A 330 -7.16 -14.04 11.91
CA TRP A 330 -8.54 -14.20 11.44
C TRP A 330 -9.45 -13.01 11.71
N ASN A 331 -9.36 -12.41 12.90
CA ASN A 331 -10.18 -11.25 13.26
C ASN A 331 -9.87 -10.00 12.42
N VAL A 332 -8.60 -9.82 12.03
CA VAL A 332 -8.18 -8.72 11.14
C VAL A 332 -8.73 -8.96 9.75
N TYR A 333 -8.51 -10.16 9.20
CA TYR A 333 -9.08 -10.57 7.92
C TYR A 333 -10.61 -10.36 7.89
N ARG A 334 -11.33 -10.85 8.89
CA ARG A 334 -12.79 -10.71 8.98
C ARG A 334 -13.27 -9.26 8.97
N ARG A 335 -12.56 -8.37 9.67
CA ARG A 335 -12.92 -6.95 9.72
C ARG A 335 -12.75 -6.30 8.36
N TRP A 336 -11.61 -6.46 7.72
CA TRP A 336 -11.37 -5.92 6.38
C TRP A 336 -12.28 -6.55 5.33
N ASN A 337 -12.54 -7.86 5.42
CA ASN A 337 -13.51 -8.53 4.55
C ASN A 337 -14.92 -7.95 4.72
N SER A 338 -15.34 -7.63 5.95
CA SER A 338 -16.64 -6.98 6.18
C SER A 338 -16.72 -5.57 5.60
N CYS A 339 -15.63 -4.79 5.69
CA CYS A 339 -15.53 -3.49 5.04
C CYS A 339 -15.66 -3.62 3.52
N PHE A 340 -14.93 -4.56 2.91
CA PHE A 340 -14.98 -4.76 1.46
C PHE A 340 -16.34 -5.26 0.99
N PHE A 341 -16.97 -6.17 1.73
CA PHE A 341 -18.33 -6.62 1.48
C PHE A 341 -19.30 -5.44 1.47
N LYS A 342 -19.24 -4.59 2.51
CA LYS A 342 -20.11 -3.43 2.65
C LYS A 342 -19.94 -2.46 1.49
N GLU A 343 -18.71 -2.14 1.10
CA GLU A 343 -18.46 -1.26 -0.03
C GLU A 343 -19.06 -1.80 -1.34
N THR A 344 -18.87 -3.09 -1.59
CA THR A 344 -19.43 -3.75 -2.79
C THR A 344 -20.96 -3.80 -2.74
N HIS A 345 -21.54 -3.96 -1.55
CA HIS A 345 -22.98 -3.97 -1.31
C HIS A 345 -23.58 -2.57 -1.47
N ASP A 346 -22.90 -1.52 -0.99
CA ASP A 346 -23.30 -0.13 -1.20
C ASP A 346 -23.34 0.20 -2.70
N ALA A 347 -22.35 -0.26 -3.48
CA ALA A 347 -22.35 -0.10 -4.93
C ALA A 347 -23.52 -0.83 -5.62
N TYR A 348 -23.90 -2.01 -5.14
CA TYR A 348 -25.09 -2.74 -5.61
C TYR A 348 -26.38 -1.97 -5.29
N ASN A 349 -26.53 -1.48 -4.06
CA ASN A 349 -27.71 -0.71 -3.63
C ASN A 349 -27.86 0.61 -4.39
N GLN A 350 -26.75 1.23 -4.78
CA GLN A 350 -26.73 2.41 -5.63
C GLN A 350 -27.01 2.11 -7.12
N GLY A 351 -27.24 0.85 -7.47
CA GLY A 351 -27.52 0.42 -8.84
C GLY A 351 -26.30 0.43 -9.76
N ARG A 352 -25.08 0.54 -9.21
CA ARG A 352 -23.85 0.47 -10.01
C ARG A 352 -23.53 -0.96 -10.41
N SER A 353 -23.69 -1.91 -9.49
CA SER A 353 -23.59 -3.34 -9.78
C SER A 353 -24.96 -3.96 -9.98
N THR A 354 -25.10 -4.88 -10.94
CA THR A 354 -26.33 -5.67 -11.14
C THR A 354 -26.37 -6.93 -10.28
N GLN A 355 -25.23 -7.34 -9.70
CA GLN A 355 -25.10 -8.55 -8.90
C GLN A 355 -24.99 -8.20 -7.43
N ASN A 356 -25.83 -8.83 -6.61
CA ASN A 356 -25.71 -8.74 -5.15
C ASN A 356 -24.44 -9.51 -4.72
N PRO A 357 -23.45 -8.86 -4.09
CA PRO A 357 -22.20 -9.52 -3.70
C PRO A 357 -22.43 -10.71 -2.75
N ALA A 358 -23.54 -10.70 -2.01
CA ALA A 358 -23.86 -11.71 -1.04
C ALA A 358 -24.21 -13.09 -1.64
N ASP A 359 -24.46 -13.17 -2.95
CA ASP A 359 -24.83 -14.40 -3.63
C ASP A 359 -23.61 -15.28 -3.94
N ASN A 360 -22.46 -14.66 -4.18
CA ASN A 360 -21.22 -15.35 -4.55
C ASN A 360 -20.06 -15.09 -3.58
N TRP A 361 -20.22 -14.26 -2.54
CA TRP A 361 -19.13 -13.91 -1.61
C TRP A 361 -18.39 -15.11 -1.03
N TYR A 362 -19.13 -16.11 -0.52
CA TYR A 362 -18.52 -17.29 0.10
C TYR A 362 -17.58 -18.03 -0.86
N THR A 363 -18.05 -18.31 -2.08
CA THR A 363 -17.28 -19.00 -3.12
C THR A 363 -16.20 -18.10 -3.73
N GLY A 364 -16.47 -16.80 -3.83
CA GLY A 364 -15.54 -15.80 -4.33
C GLY A 364 -14.30 -15.69 -3.44
N GLU A 365 -14.48 -15.60 -2.13
CA GLU A 365 -13.37 -15.59 -1.17
C GLU A 365 -12.53 -16.88 -1.23
N ILE A 366 -13.16 -18.05 -1.37
CA ILE A 366 -12.40 -19.30 -1.55
C ILE A 366 -11.53 -19.22 -2.81
N ALA A 367 -12.11 -18.79 -3.93
CA ALA A 367 -11.37 -18.63 -5.18
C ALA A 367 -10.26 -17.56 -5.05
N PHE A 368 -10.52 -16.47 -4.33
CA PHE A 368 -9.53 -15.43 -4.06
C PHE A 368 -8.33 -15.97 -3.29
N PHE A 369 -8.57 -16.76 -2.23
CA PHE A 369 -7.48 -17.42 -1.52
C PHE A 369 -6.72 -18.42 -2.39
N ASP A 370 -7.43 -19.28 -3.12
CA ASP A 370 -6.83 -20.36 -3.91
C ASP A 370 -6.01 -19.88 -5.09
N PHE A 371 -6.54 -18.91 -5.83
CA PHE A 371 -5.94 -18.48 -7.09
C PHE A 371 -5.07 -17.24 -6.96
N TYR A 372 -5.19 -16.47 -5.87
CA TYR A 372 -4.43 -15.23 -5.67
C TYR A 372 -3.61 -15.22 -4.38
N ILE A 373 -4.25 -15.21 -3.20
CA ILE A 373 -3.56 -14.97 -1.92
C ILE A 373 -2.52 -16.05 -1.59
N ILE A 374 -2.89 -17.33 -1.69
CA ILE A 374 -1.96 -18.42 -1.35
C ILE A 374 -0.78 -18.47 -2.34
N PRO A 375 -0.99 -18.40 -3.67
CA PRO A 375 0.11 -18.24 -4.61
C PRO A 375 1.01 -17.04 -4.35
N LEU A 376 0.44 -15.89 -3.95
CA LEU A 376 1.17 -14.67 -3.61
C LEU A 376 2.04 -14.88 -2.34
N ALA A 377 1.47 -15.48 -1.29
CA ALA A 377 2.17 -15.80 -0.05
C ALA A 377 3.28 -16.84 -0.26
N HIS A 378 3.05 -17.84 -1.12
CA HIS A 378 4.07 -18.82 -1.48
C HIS A 378 5.30 -18.18 -2.12
N ARG A 379 5.10 -17.26 -3.08
CA ARG A 379 6.21 -16.52 -3.71
C ARG A 379 7.00 -15.71 -2.68
N LEU A 380 6.31 -15.06 -1.73
CA LEU A 380 6.97 -14.32 -0.65
C LEU A 380 7.82 -15.25 0.23
N ASN A 381 7.29 -16.43 0.56
CA ASN A 381 8.00 -17.45 1.33
C ASN A 381 9.20 -18.06 0.57
N GLN A 382 9.14 -18.16 -0.75
CA GLN A 382 10.23 -18.64 -1.59
C GLN A 382 11.30 -17.58 -1.85
N CYS A 383 10.96 -16.30 -1.70
CA CYS A 383 11.88 -15.21 -1.91
C CYS A 383 12.96 -15.18 -0.80
N PRO A 384 14.26 -15.22 -1.16
CA PRO A 384 15.35 -15.23 -0.19
C PRO A 384 15.35 -14.04 0.78
N ALA A 385 14.79 -12.90 0.36
CA ALA A 385 14.78 -11.68 1.13
C ALA A 385 13.83 -11.70 2.34
N PHE A 386 12.80 -12.56 2.39
CA PHE A 386 11.76 -12.47 3.43
C PHE A 386 11.80 -13.56 4.50
N GLY A 387 12.64 -14.58 4.34
CA GLY A 387 12.97 -15.58 5.36
C GLY A 387 11.78 -16.07 6.20
N ALA A 388 11.80 -15.76 7.51
CA ALA A 388 10.76 -16.17 8.46
C ALA A 388 9.41 -15.45 8.26
N SER A 389 9.43 -14.18 7.85
CA SER A 389 8.21 -13.39 7.61
C SER A 389 7.37 -13.97 6.48
N GLY A 390 8.01 -14.48 5.43
CA GLY A 390 7.32 -15.18 4.34
C GLY A 390 6.60 -16.44 4.81
N LYS A 391 7.24 -17.24 5.70
CA LYS A 391 6.62 -18.44 6.29
C LYS A 391 5.38 -18.10 7.13
N GLU A 392 5.47 -17.02 7.89
CA GLU A 392 4.39 -16.59 8.77
C GLU A 392 3.16 -16.10 7.99
N LEU A 393 3.35 -15.25 6.98
CA LEU A 393 2.26 -14.77 6.13
C LEU A 393 1.58 -15.92 5.37
N LEU A 394 2.35 -16.88 4.86
CA LEU A 394 1.80 -18.09 4.23
C LEU A 394 0.99 -18.93 5.21
N ARG A 395 1.46 -19.10 6.45
CA ARG A 395 0.71 -19.83 7.49
C ARG A 395 -0.63 -19.15 7.78
N TYR A 396 -0.66 -17.82 7.92
CA TYR A 396 -1.90 -17.09 8.14
C TYR A 396 -2.84 -17.20 6.93
N ALA A 397 -2.34 -17.10 5.69
CA ALA A 397 -3.15 -17.29 4.48
C ALA A 397 -3.85 -18.66 4.47
N LEU A 398 -3.09 -19.73 4.74
CA LEU A 398 -3.62 -21.10 4.78
C LEU A 398 -4.64 -21.28 5.89
N ASN A 399 -4.36 -20.74 7.08
CA ASN A 399 -5.27 -20.79 8.22
C ASN A 399 -6.56 -20.02 7.96
N ASN A 400 -6.48 -18.79 7.45
CA ASN A 400 -7.67 -17.99 7.13
C ASN A 400 -8.54 -18.65 6.07
N ARG A 401 -7.93 -19.24 5.03
CA ARG A 401 -8.66 -20.04 4.04
C ARG A 401 -9.38 -21.23 4.68
N ALA A 402 -8.69 -21.98 5.55
CA ALA A 402 -9.27 -23.13 6.24
C ALA A 402 -10.41 -22.72 7.20
N GLU A 403 -10.26 -21.60 7.91
CA GLU A 403 -11.31 -21.04 8.75
C GLU A 403 -12.50 -20.53 7.93
N TRP A 404 -12.26 -19.91 6.77
CA TRP A 404 -13.31 -19.45 5.86
C TRP A 404 -14.11 -20.62 5.29
N LEU A 405 -13.48 -21.75 4.95
CA LEU A 405 -14.21 -22.96 4.54
C LEU A 405 -15.18 -23.47 5.60
N GLN A 406 -14.81 -23.35 6.89
CA GLN A 406 -15.65 -23.83 7.99
C GLN A 406 -16.74 -22.82 8.38
N LYS A 407 -16.37 -21.53 8.45
CA LYS A 407 -17.19 -20.47 9.07
C LYS A 407 -17.77 -19.48 8.05
N GLY A 408 -17.24 -19.41 6.84
CA GLY A 408 -17.52 -18.35 5.86
C GLY A 408 -18.99 -18.23 5.48
N LYS A 409 -19.73 -19.35 5.37
CA LYS A 409 -21.18 -19.30 5.11
C LYS A 409 -21.94 -18.57 6.20
N GLU A 410 -21.57 -18.80 7.46
CA GLU A 410 -22.19 -18.09 8.59
C GLU A 410 -21.75 -16.63 8.65
N VAL A 411 -20.48 -16.35 8.36
CA VAL A 411 -20.00 -14.95 8.24
C VAL A 411 -20.81 -14.19 7.19
N VAL A 412 -21.04 -14.76 6.00
CA VAL A 412 -21.86 -14.13 4.96
C VAL A 412 -23.30 -13.90 5.42
N ARG A 413 -23.91 -14.83 6.17
CA ARG A 413 -25.25 -14.59 6.76
C ARG A 413 -25.26 -13.46 7.78
N GLN A 414 -24.18 -13.28 8.54
CA GLN A 414 -24.05 -12.15 9.46
C GLN A 414 -23.91 -10.82 8.70
N LEU A 415 -23.11 -10.79 7.64
CA LEU A 415 -22.93 -9.62 6.77
C LEU A 415 -24.26 -9.22 6.09
N LYS A 416 -25.02 -10.18 5.54
CA LYS A 416 -26.35 -9.88 4.98
C LYS A 416 -27.27 -9.24 6.02
N ARG A 417 -27.34 -9.81 7.23
CA ARG A 417 -28.19 -9.30 8.31
C ARG A 417 -27.80 -7.90 8.78
N SER A 418 -26.51 -7.55 8.78
CA SER A 418 -26.06 -6.21 9.17
C SER A 418 -26.46 -5.15 8.16
N GLU A 419 -26.46 -5.47 6.87
CA GLU A 419 -26.85 -4.53 5.81
C GLU A 419 -28.38 -4.44 5.62
N GLU A 420 -29.13 -5.49 5.95
CA GLU A 420 -30.60 -5.51 5.88
C GLU A 420 -31.28 -4.91 7.12
N SER A 421 -30.57 -4.78 8.25
CA SER A 421 -31.14 -4.16 9.45
C SER A 421 -31.26 -2.64 9.24
N PRO A 422 -32.46 -2.04 9.44
CA PRO A 422 -32.58 -0.59 9.41
C PRO A 422 -31.65 0.01 10.46
N ARG A 423 -30.75 0.92 10.05
CA ARG A 423 -30.00 1.75 10.99
C ARG A 423 -31.03 2.46 11.86
N ARG A 424 -31.09 2.10 13.14
CA ARG A 424 -32.01 2.68 14.11
C ARG A 424 -31.59 4.07 14.47
#